data_AF-A0A3R7DII9-F1
#
_entry.id   AF-A0A3R7DII9-F1
#
_cell.length_a   1.000
_cell.length_b   1.000
_cell.length_c   1.000
_cell.angle_alpha   90.00
_cell.angle_beta   90.00
_cell.angle_gamma   90.00
#
_symmetry.space_group_name_H-M   'P 1'
#
loop_
_entity.id
_entity.type
_entity.pdbx_description
1 polymer ?
#
loop_
_entity_poly.entity_id
_entity_poly.type
_entity_poly.pdbx_seq_one_letter_code
_entity_poly.pdbx_strand_id
1 'polypeptide(L)' 'MLYHQTKGILYVMRFLRHKNIQNTLIYIQLEEAIFKRENDEFICKTAKTVVEAKMLIEAGFEYVCEFDGVKLFGKRK' A
#
# COMPACT_ATOMS: atom_id res chain seq x y z
N MET A 1 -11.05 -6.96 1.84
CA MET A 1 -12.11 -7.86 1.32
C MET A 1 -11.73 -9.32 1.56
N LEU A 2 -12.69 -10.26 1.65
CA LEU A 2 -12.40 -11.68 1.94
C LEU A 2 -11.43 -12.32 0.93
N TYR A 3 -11.56 -11.94 -0.34
CA TYR A 3 -10.64 -12.36 -1.40
C TYR A 3 -9.21 -11.83 -1.20
N HIS A 4 -9.05 -10.63 -0.65
CA HIS A 4 -7.72 -10.07 -0.37
C HIS A 4 -6.93 -10.93 0.63
N GLN A 5 -7.60 -11.46 1.67
CA GLN A 5 -6.97 -12.26 2.72
C GLN A 5 -6.74 -13.72 2.33
N THR A 6 -7.70 -14.32 1.62
CA THR A 6 -7.69 -15.76 1.31
C THR A 6 -7.17 -16.09 -0.07
N LYS A 7 -7.20 -15.12 -1.01
CA LYS A 7 -6.90 -15.27 -2.44
C LYS A 7 -7.60 -16.47 -3.11
N GLY A 8 -8.68 -16.99 -2.51
CA GLY A 8 -9.39 -18.19 -2.94
C GLY A 8 -10.74 -17.88 -3.58
N ILE A 9 -10.83 -18.00 -4.92
CA ILE A 9 -12.03 -17.62 -5.67
C ILE A 9 -13.26 -18.48 -5.34
N LEU A 10 -13.10 -19.80 -5.22
CA LEU A 10 -14.20 -20.73 -4.91
C LEU A 10 -14.71 -20.56 -3.47
N TYR A 11 -13.79 -20.30 -2.55
CA TYR A 11 -14.13 -20.01 -1.16
C TYR A 11 -14.96 -18.74 -1.05
N VAL A 12 -14.53 -17.67 -1.72
CA VAL A 12 -15.25 -16.39 -1.77
C VAL A 12 -16.61 -16.54 -2.46
N MET A 13 -16.69 -17.30 -3.55
CA MET A 13 -17.95 -17.61 -4.23
C MET A 13 -18.94 -18.31 -3.30
N ARG A 14 -18.49 -19.33 -2.55
CA ARG A 14 -19.31 -20.07 -1.58
C ARG A 14 -19.74 -19.19 -0.41
N PHE A 15 -18.83 -18.34 0.09
CA PHE A 15 -19.10 -17.40 1.18
C PHE A 15 -20.14 -16.34 0.78
N LEU A 16 -19.97 -15.73 -0.39
CA LEU A 16 -20.91 -14.73 -0.93
C LEU A 16 -22.20 -15.36 -1.48
N ARG A 17 -22.30 -16.69 -1.50
CA ARG A 17 -23.40 -17.47 -2.11
C ARG A 17 -23.71 -17.05 -3.54
N HIS A 18 -22.67 -16.67 -4.29
CA HIS A 18 -22.83 -16.36 -5.70
C HIS A 18 -23.14 -17.64 -6.48
N LYS A 19 -24.30 -17.68 -7.13
CA LYS A 19 -24.69 -18.81 -7.99
C LYS A 19 -23.93 -18.81 -9.32
N ASN A 20 -23.51 -17.63 -9.78
CA ASN A 20 -22.72 -17.44 -11.00
C ASN A 20 -21.33 -16.93 -10.64
N ILE A 21 -20.29 -17.56 -11.20
CA ILE A 21 -18.90 -17.18 -10.98
C ILE A 21 -18.57 -15.78 -11.52
N GLN A 22 -19.30 -15.28 -12.52
CA GLN A 22 -19.11 -13.92 -13.04
C GLN A 22 -19.34 -12.84 -11.97
N ASN A 23 -20.28 -13.06 -11.05
CA ASN A 23 -20.51 -12.12 -9.93
C ASN A 23 -19.30 -12.09 -8.98
N THR A 24 -18.64 -13.24 -8.79
CA THR A 24 -17.42 -13.35 -8.00
C THR A 24 -16.24 -12.68 -8.70
N LEU A 25 -16.16 -12.74 -10.03
CA LEU A 25 -15.14 -12.03 -10.80
C LEU A 25 -15.29 -10.52 -10.67
N ILE A 26 -16.52 -9.99 -10.73
CA ILE A 26 -16.77 -8.56 -10.48
C ILE A 26 -16.31 -8.17 -9.07
N TYR A 27 -16.62 -8.98 -8.06
CA TYR A 27 -16.17 -8.76 -6.69
C TYR A 27 -14.63 -8.73 -6.58
N ILE A 28 -13.94 -9.59 -7.33
CA ILE A 28 -12.47 -9.61 -7.40
C ILE A 28 -11.92 -8.37 -8.09
N GLN A 29 -12.53 -7.93 -9.19
CA GLN A 29 -12.11 -6.71 -9.88
C GLN A 29 -12.27 -5.48 -8.98
N LEU A 30 -13.33 -5.43 -8.17
CA LEU A 30 -13.51 -4.38 -7.16
C LEU A 30 -12.44 -4.46 -6.07
N GLU A 31 -12.11 -5.66 -5.59
CA GLU A 31 -10.98 -5.87 -4.68
C GLU A 31 -9.68 -5.33 -5.26
N GLU A 32 -9.32 -5.75 -6.47
CA GLU A 32 -8.12 -5.25 -7.13
C GLU A 32 -8.15 -3.73 -7.31
N ALA A 33 -9.28 -3.12 -7.68
CA ALA A 33 -9.37 -1.67 -7.87
C ALA A 33 -9.21 -0.89 -6.56
N ILE A 34 -9.72 -1.42 -5.45
CA ILE A 34 -9.63 -0.80 -4.12
C ILE A 34 -8.22 -0.99 -3.54
N PHE A 35 -7.71 -2.23 -3.56
CA PHE A 35 -6.47 -2.58 -2.86
C PHE A 35 -5.20 -2.47 -3.72
N LYS A 36 -5.27 -2.35 -5.07
CA LYS A 36 -4.08 -1.96 -5.88
C LYS A 36 -3.58 -0.57 -5.54
N ARG A 37 -4.46 0.32 -5.03
CA ARG A 37 -4.06 1.67 -4.62
C ARG A 37 -3.44 1.71 -3.23
N GLU A 38 -3.78 0.76 -2.35
CA GLU A 38 -3.22 0.64 -1.00
C GLU A 38 -1.83 -0.01 -0.94
N ASN A 39 -1.07 -0.05 -2.04
CA ASN A 39 0.39 -0.21 -1.92
C ASN A 39 1.03 1.13 -1.47
N ASP A 40 0.40 1.78 -0.49
CA ASP A 40 0.92 2.87 0.32
C ASP A 40 1.98 2.30 1.29
N GLU A 41 2.87 1.43 0.81
CA GLU A 41 4.10 1.09 1.50
C GLU A 41 4.99 2.34 1.46
N PHE A 42 4.78 3.25 2.40
CA PHE A 42 5.66 4.40 2.57
C PHE A 42 6.99 3.90 3.11
N ILE A 43 8.07 4.12 2.36
CA ILE A 43 9.42 3.94 2.88
C ILE A 43 9.73 5.21 3.67
N CYS A 44 9.71 5.11 4.99
CA CYS A 44 10.13 6.19 5.88
C CYS A 44 11.61 6.06 6.23
N LYS A 45 12.36 7.15 6.07
CA LYS A 45 13.76 7.24 6.47
C LYS A 45 13.99 8.49 7.31
N THR A 46 14.93 8.42 8.24
CA THR A 46 15.31 9.53 9.10
C THR A 46 16.72 9.98 8.79
N ALA A 47 16.99 11.29 8.93
CA ALA A 47 18.33 11.85 8.86
C ALA A 47 18.58 12.77 10.04
N LYS A 48 19.77 12.66 10.64
CA LYS A 48 20.24 13.55 11.70
C LYS A 48 21.19 14.62 11.15
N THR A 49 21.86 14.32 10.04
CA THR A 49 22.82 15.22 9.42
C THR A 49 22.34 15.76 8.08
N VAL A 50 22.84 16.93 7.69
CA VAL A 50 22.51 17.57 6.40
C VAL A 50 22.99 16.71 5.22
N VAL A 51 24.08 15.95 5.40
CA VAL A 51 24.63 15.05 4.37
C VAL A 51 23.67 13.89 4.10
N GLU A 52 23.14 13.26 5.14
CA GLU A 52 22.12 12.19 5.00
C GLU A 52 20.82 12.73 4.39
N ALA A 53 20.37 13.91 4.83
CA ALA A 53 19.18 14.56 4.27
C ALA A 53 19.34 14.82 2.77
N LYS A 54 20.52 15.28 2.33
CA LYS A 54 20.81 15.50 0.90
C LYS A 54 20.73 14.18 0.11
N MET A 55 21.33 13.11 0.62
CA MET A 55 21.26 11.79 -0.02
C MET A 55 19.82 11.26 -0.15
N LEU A 56 18.98 11.49 0.86
CA LEU A 56 17.57 11.09 0.84
C LEU A 56 16.76 11.90 -0.19
N ILE A 57 17.02 13.20 -0.31
CA ILE A 57 16.40 14.05 -1.32
C ILE A 57 16.85 13.63 -2.73
N GLU A 58 18.13 13.36 -2.94
CA GLU A 58 18.66 12.86 -4.22
C GLU A 58 18.09 11.47 -4.59
N ALA A 59 17.79 10.63 -3.61
CA ALA A 59 17.10 9.36 -3.80
C ALA A 59 15.57 9.50 -4.06
N GLY A 60 15.05 10.72 -4.07
CA GLY A 60 13.65 11.05 -4.35
C GLY A 60 12.71 10.81 -3.17
N PHE A 61 13.19 10.96 -1.93
CA PHE A 61 12.31 11.02 -0.76
C PHE A 61 11.86 12.47 -0.52
N GLU A 62 10.59 12.63 -0.15
CA GLU A 62 10.01 13.91 0.23
C GLU A 62 10.19 14.17 1.72
N TYR A 63 10.47 15.43 2.07
CA TYR A 63 10.54 15.86 3.46
C TYR A 63 9.13 15.93 4.07
N VAL A 64 8.91 15.28 5.21
CA VAL A 64 7.60 15.23 5.87
C VAL A 64 7.57 16.13 7.10
N CYS A 65 8.47 15.92 8.06
CA CYS A 65 8.48 16.65 9.32
C CYS A 65 9.83 16.52 10.03
N GLU A 66 10.07 17.37 11.03
CA GLU A 66 11.21 17.28 11.93
C GLU A 66 10.69 17.06 13.35
N PHE A 67 11.24 16.05 14.03
CA PHE A 67 10.87 15.71 15.41
C PHE A 67 12.15 15.52 16.22
N ASP A 68 12.31 16.26 17.31
CA ASP A 68 13.47 16.16 18.20
C ASP A 68 14.84 16.34 17.50
N GLY A 69 14.90 17.24 16.51
CA GLY A 69 16.11 17.49 15.71
C GLY A 69 16.42 16.40 14.67
N VAL A 70 15.51 15.44 14.47
CA VAL A 70 15.62 14.39 13.44
C VAL A 70 14.62 14.67 12.33
N LYS A 71 15.10 14.74 11.09
CA LYS A 71 14.26 14.97 9.90
C LYS A 71 13.72 13.65 9.38
N LEU A 72 12.41 13.59 9.13
CA LEU A 72 11.70 12.45 8.58
C LEU A 72 11.43 12.68 7.09
N PHE A 73 11.75 11.66 6.30
CA PHE A 73 11.57 11.62 4.85
C PHE A 73 10.69 10.43 4.48
N GLY A 74 9.74 10.65 3.57
CA GLY A 74 8.81 9.64 3.08
C GLY A 74 8.91 9.50 1.57
N LYS A 75 8.87 8.27 1.07
CA LYS A 75 8.72 8.00 -0.36
C LYS A 75 7.58 7.02 -0.57
N ARG A 76 6.66 7.36 -1.48
CA ARG A 76 5.64 6.44 -1.98
C ARG A 76 6.32 5.39 -2.86
N LYS A 77 5.94 4.13 -2.69
CA LYS A 77 6.47 3.01 -3.49
C LYS A 77 5.98 3.06 -4.93
#